data_AF-A0A7C2A3A7-F1
#
_entry.id   AF-A0A7C2A3A7-F1
#
_cell.length_a   1.000
_cell.length_b   1.000
_cell.length_c   1.000
_cell.angle_alpha   90.00
_cell.angle_beta   90.00
_cell.angle_gamma   90.00
#
_symmetry.space_group_name_H-M   'P 1'
#
loop_
_entity.id
_entity.type
_entity.pdbx_description
1 polymer ?
#
loop_
_entity_poly.entity_id
_entity_poly.type
_entity_poly.pdbx_seq_one_letter_code
_entity_poly.pdbx_strand_id
1 'polypeptide(L)'
;MALNHEANTNNSGQIDQRRQIFTFFVEDMMFGLNVENVLMLSQEVSDIQRLPVEERGFCGVTKFQGSIVPVLDFAHRIGIPSGMESKSALLGILTERENEHIEWLNALENTIKTGAAFTKAMTANECSFGQWQRTFETRDETLKELLESFAEPHENLHALAVDLIKLRDVDKQDEALEQLAQARLTTLRRISALFKRTRDQIQSGMRQVLLFITTDGKTPRYALLIDEINDVLNYTLANFQSSRSGGMALISKIDHVIDGIYARPDTPDCLFFDMNKLTDIDALMQKVS
;
A
#
# COMPACT_ATOMS: atom_id res chain seq x y z
N MET A 1 -23.93 -25.04 -63.59
CA MET A 1 -24.44 -23.85 -64.33
C MET A 1 -25.77 -23.50 -63.69
N ALA A 2 -26.06 -22.33 -63.14
CA ALA A 2 -25.43 -21.02 -63.06
C ALA A 2 -25.79 -20.45 -61.66
N LEU A 3 -24.84 -19.97 -60.85
CA LEU A 3 -24.50 -18.56 -60.68
C LEU A 3 -25.71 -17.61 -60.62
N ASN A 4 -26.05 -17.15 -59.42
CA ASN A 4 -26.52 -15.78 -59.21
C ASN A 4 -25.78 -15.18 -58.01
N HIS A 5 -25.15 -14.05 -58.29
CA HIS A 5 -24.51 -13.15 -57.36
C HIS A 5 -25.57 -12.47 -56.49
N GLU A 6 -25.40 -12.55 -55.17
CA GLU A 6 -25.82 -11.45 -54.29
C GLU A 6 -24.61 -11.02 -53.47
N ALA A 7 -24.35 -9.72 -53.53
CA ALA A 7 -23.27 -9.04 -52.87
C ALA A 7 -23.43 -9.17 -51.36
N ASN A 8 -22.56 -9.96 -50.73
CA ASN A 8 -22.43 -9.91 -49.27
C ASN A 8 -21.41 -8.83 -48.92
N THR A 9 -21.91 -7.89 -48.14
CA THR A 9 -21.28 -6.66 -47.69
C THR A 9 -19.96 -6.93 -46.97
N ASN A 10 -18.97 -6.08 -47.25
CA ASN A 10 -17.74 -5.96 -46.49
C ASN A 10 -18.08 -5.67 -45.03
N ASN A 11 -18.12 -6.70 -44.20
CA ASN A 11 -18.11 -6.53 -42.75
C ASN A 11 -16.65 -6.37 -42.33
N SER A 12 -16.20 -5.12 -42.31
CA SER A 12 -14.92 -4.72 -41.74
C SER A 12 -14.85 -5.21 -40.29
N GLY A 13 -14.03 -6.22 -40.04
CA GLY A 13 -13.73 -6.72 -38.70
C GLY A 13 -13.04 -5.65 -37.87
N GLN A 14 -13.82 -4.81 -37.18
CA GLN A 14 -13.39 -4.25 -35.91
C GLN A 14 -13.43 -5.40 -34.90
N ILE A 15 -12.39 -6.23 -34.93
CA ILE A 15 -12.06 -7.05 -33.77
C ILE A 15 -11.77 -6.05 -32.67
N ASP A 16 -12.61 -6.05 -31.65
CA ASP A 16 -12.41 -5.36 -30.38
C ASP A 16 -11.00 -5.72 -29.87
N GLN A 17 -10.01 -4.86 -30.17
CA GLN A 17 -8.60 -5.13 -29.90
C GLN A 17 -8.38 -5.06 -28.40
N ARG A 18 -8.60 -6.20 -27.75
CA ARG A 18 -8.32 -6.39 -26.32
C ARG A 18 -6.82 -6.29 -26.11
N ARG A 19 -6.42 -5.37 -25.24
CA ARG A 19 -5.06 -5.19 -24.76
C ARG A 19 -4.93 -5.84 -23.40
N GLN A 20 -3.90 -6.67 -23.25
CA GLN A 20 -3.54 -7.30 -21.99
C GLN A 20 -2.55 -6.40 -21.26
N ILE A 21 -2.99 -5.90 -20.11
CA ILE A 21 -2.23 -4.96 -19.29
C ILE A 21 -1.83 -5.67 -18.01
N PHE A 22 -0.53 -5.85 -17.79
CA PHE A 22 -0.01 -6.30 -16.51
C PHE A 22 -0.20 -5.17 -15.49
N THR A 23 -0.82 -5.47 -14.35
CA THR A 23 -1.13 -4.45 -13.33
C THR A 23 -0.51 -4.76 -11.98
N PHE A 24 -0.16 -3.70 -11.27
CA PHE A 24 0.39 -3.73 -9.92
C PHE A 24 -0.07 -2.49 -9.15
N PHE A 25 -0.01 -2.56 -7.83
CA PHE A 25 -0.37 -1.46 -6.94
C PHE A 25 0.88 -0.81 -6.35
N VAL A 26 0.79 0.51 -6.23
CA VAL A 26 1.64 1.30 -5.34
C VAL A 26 0.71 2.10 -4.46
N GLU A 27 0.72 1.79 -3.17
CA GLU A 27 -0.36 2.20 -2.26
C GLU A 27 -1.72 1.80 -2.84
N ASP A 28 -2.66 2.74 -2.99
CA ASP A 28 -3.99 2.48 -3.54
C ASP A 28 -4.10 2.71 -5.06
N MET A 29 -3.00 3.15 -5.71
CA MET A 29 -3.00 3.44 -7.14
C MET A 29 -2.63 2.20 -7.96
N MET A 30 -3.50 1.82 -8.89
CA MET A 30 -3.21 0.76 -9.85
C MET A 30 -2.43 1.31 -11.04
N PHE A 31 -1.24 0.77 -11.27
CA PHE A 31 -0.44 1.05 -12.46
C PHE A 31 -0.47 -0.14 -13.40
N GLY A 32 -0.22 0.12 -14.68
CA GLY A 32 -0.09 -0.95 -15.65
C GLY A 32 0.78 -0.63 -16.85
N LEU A 33 1.28 -1.69 -17.46
CA LEU A 33 2.03 -1.69 -18.70
C LEU A 33 1.55 -2.84 -19.59
N ASN A 34 1.82 -2.76 -20.90
CA ASN A 34 1.47 -3.87 -21.79
C ASN A 34 2.26 -5.11 -21.40
N VAL A 35 1.56 -6.25 -21.27
CA VAL A 35 2.11 -7.54 -20.85
C VAL A 35 3.28 -7.99 -21.74
N GLU A 36 3.30 -7.59 -23.01
CA GLU A 36 4.37 -7.91 -23.95
C GLU A 36 5.74 -7.35 -23.53
N ASN A 37 5.74 -6.33 -22.68
CA ASN A 37 6.96 -5.72 -22.16
C ASN A 37 7.40 -6.30 -20.81
N VAL A 38 6.66 -7.27 -20.27
CA VAL A 38 7.01 -8.00 -19.06
C VAL A 38 7.85 -9.21 -19.46
N LEU A 39 9.14 -9.17 -19.12
CA LEU A 39 10.05 -10.27 -19.42
C LEU A 39 9.99 -11.38 -18.36
N MET A 40 10.05 -10.99 -17.08
CA MET A 40 10.08 -11.91 -15.95
C MET A 40 9.75 -11.20 -14.63
N LEU A 41 9.21 -11.95 -13.68
CA LEU A 41 9.11 -11.57 -12.28
C LEU A 41 10.12 -12.36 -11.44
N SER A 42 10.83 -11.70 -10.52
CA SER A 42 11.74 -12.36 -9.57
C SER A 42 11.52 -11.83 -8.16
N GLN A 43 11.62 -12.72 -7.16
CA GLN A 43 11.56 -12.36 -5.73
C GLN A 43 12.96 -12.19 -5.11
N GLU A 44 14.04 -12.35 -5.90
CA GLU A 44 15.43 -12.29 -5.45
C GLU A 44 15.92 -10.84 -5.35
N VAL A 45 15.28 -10.06 -4.48
CA VAL A 45 15.62 -8.65 -4.21
C VAL A 45 16.96 -8.52 -3.45
N SER A 46 17.40 -9.58 -2.77
CA SER A 46 18.68 -9.62 -2.05
C SER A 46 19.91 -9.47 -2.95
N ASP A 47 19.76 -9.75 -4.24
CA ASP A 47 20.86 -9.82 -5.21
C ASP A 47 21.17 -8.45 -5.82
N ILE A 48 20.45 -7.40 -5.40
CA ILE A 48 20.69 -6.03 -5.83
C ILE A 48 22.01 -5.54 -5.24
N GLN A 49 23.00 -5.36 -6.12
CA GLN A 49 24.25 -4.72 -5.80
C GLN A 49 24.09 -3.20 -5.87
N ARG A 50 24.18 -2.53 -4.71
CA ARG A 50 24.22 -1.07 -4.64
C ARG A 50 25.49 -0.53 -5.28
N LEU A 51 25.35 0.57 -6.02
CA LEU A 51 26.46 1.33 -6.59
C LEU A 51 26.58 2.69 -5.88
N PRO A 52 27.77 3.32 -5.85
CA PRO A 52 27.98 4.63 -5.23
C PRO A 52 27.48 5.77 -6.13
N VAL A 53 26.21 5.72 -6.53
CA VAL A 53 25.53 6.70 -7.38
C VAL A 53 24.20 7.04 -6.74
N GLU A 54 23.93 8.33 -6.59
CA GLU A 54 22.65 8.83 -6.09
C GLU A 54 21.80 9.30 -7.26
N GLU A 55 20.74 8.55 -7.55
CA GLU A 55 19.74 8.87 -8.57
C GLU A 55 18.37 8.46 -8.02
N ARG A 56 17.34 9.26 -8.29
CA ARG A 56 16.02 9.06 -7.69
C ARG A 56 15.42 7.72 -8.12
N GLY A 57 15.11 6.90 -7.13
CA GLY A 57 14.58 5.56 -7.31
C GLY A 57 15.62 4.54 -7.78
N PHE A 58 16.90 4.89 -7.94
CA PHE A 58 17.91 3.91 -8.32
C PHE A 58 18.34 3.06 -7.12
N CYS A 59 18.07 1.76 -7.18
CA CYS A 59 18.40 0.82 -6.10
C CYS A 59 19.80 0.21 -6.28
N GLY A 60 20.32 0.19 -7.50
CA GLY A 60 21.55 -0.51 -7.86
C GLY A 60 21.38 -1.35 -9.12
N VAL A 61 22.14 -2.43 -9.21
CA VAL A 61 22.12 -3.34 -10.36
C VAL A 61 21.94 -4.79 -9.91
N THR A 62 21.29 -5.60 -10.73
CA THR A 62 21.19 -7.05 -10.56
C THR A 62 21.70 -7.78 -11.79
N LYS A 63 21.80 -9.12 -11.74
CA LYS A 63 22.18 -9.96 -12.88
C LYS A 63 20.96 -10.66 -13.44
N PHE A 64 20.81 -10.61 -14.76
CA PHE A 64 19.83 -11.42 -15.49
C PHE A 64 20.55 -12.15 -16.62
N GLN A 65 20.61 -13.48 -16.56
CA GLN A 65 21.25 -14.33 -17.58
C GLN A 65 22.67 -13.85 -17.99
N GLY A 66 23.45 -13.40 -17.01
CA GLY A 66 24.82 -12.90 -17.22
C GLY A 66 24.93 -11.43 -17.64
N SER A 67 23.81 -10.77 -17.94
CA SER A 67 23.76 -9.32 -18.20
C SER A 67 23.50 -8.54 -16.92
N ILE A 68 24.12 -7.36 -16.80
CA ILE A 68 23.88 -6.43 -15.69
C ILE A 68 22.65 -5.58 -16.02
N VAL A 69 21.68 -5.54 -15.10
CA VAL A 69 20.39 -4.86 -15.28
C VAL A 69 20.21 -3.83 -14.17
N PRO A 70 19.95 -2.54 -14.49
CA PRO A 70 19.67 -1.53 -13.48
C PRO A 70 18.31 -1.80 -12.82
N VAL A 71 18.23 -1.56 -11.51
CA VAL A 71 17.03 -1.74 -10.69
C VAL A 71 16.54 -0.38 -10.22
N LEU A 72 15.27 -0.11 -10.49
CA LEU A 72 14.59 1.13 -10.13
C LEU A 72 13.40 0.83 -9.21
N ASP A 73 13.35 1.46 -8.04
CA ASP A 73 12.14 1.54 -7.24
C ASP A 73 11.12 2.42 -7.94
N PHE A 74 10.00 1.82 -8.33
CA PHE A 74 9.00 2.49 -9.14
C PHE A 74 8.32 3.63 -8.37
N ALA A 75 7.97 3.42 -7.09
CA ALA A 75 7.29 4.41 -6.26
C ALA A 75 8.16 5.67 -6.10
N HIS A 76 9.42 5.47 -5.73
CA HIS A 76 10.39 6.56 -5.64
C HIS A 76 10.61 7.25 -6.98
N ARG A 77 10.61 6.51 -8.09
CA ARG A 77 10.77 7.09 -9.42
C ARG A 77 9.64 8.08 -9.74
N ILE A 78 8.40 7.72 -9.44
CA ILE A 78 7.24 8.61 -9.66
C ILE A 78 7.01 9.62 -8.53
N GLY A 79 7.68 9.46 -7.38
CA GLY A 79 7.79 10.48 -6.32
C GLY A 79 6.82 10.34 -5.19
N ILE A 80 6.40 9.11 -4.95
CA ILE A 80 5.54 8.73 -3.84
C ILE A 80 6.28 7.74 -2.94
N PRO A 81 5.86 7.59 -1.68
CA PRO A 81 6.40 6.56 -0.80
C PRO A 81 6.21 5.16 -1.40
N SER A 82 7.21 4.31 -1.22
CA SER A 82 7.07 2.88 -1.51
C SER A 82 6.10 2.22 -0.52
N GLY A 83 5.49 1.11 -0.94
CA GLY A 83 4.65 0.29 -0.06
C GLY A 83 5.44 -0.22 1.16
N MET A 84 6.75 -0.41 1.04
CA MET A 84 7.62 -0.73 2.18
C MET A 84 7.72 0.41 3.20
N GLU A 85 7.86 1.66 2.74
CA GLU A 85 7.88 2.82 3.62
C GLU A 85 6.52 3.05 4.28
N SER A 86 5.43 2.97 3.51
CA SER A 86 4.07 3.14 4.04
C SER A 86 3.72 2.06 5.05
N LYS A 87 4.09 0.80 4.80
CA LYS A 87 3.95 -0.30 5.78
C LYS A 87 4.84 -0.09 7.02
N SER A 88 6.08 0.39 6.85
CA SER A 88 6.98 0.67 7.97
C SER A 88 6.45 1.80 8.86
N ALA A 89 5.93 2.89 8.26
CA ALA A 89 5.28 3.97 8.98
C ALA A 89 4.06 3.48 9.76
N LEU A 90 3.23 2.63 9.15
CA LEU A 90 2.08 2.01 9.80
C LEU A 90 2.49 1.14 11.01
N LEU A 91 3.55 0.33 10.89
CA LEU A 91 4.10 -0.43 12.01
C LEU A 91 4.57 0.47 13.15
N GLY A 92 5.15 1.62 12.82
CA GLY A 92 5.53 2.67 13.79
C GLY A 92 4.32 3.20 14.55
N ILE A 93 3.27 3.57 13.82
CA ILE A 93 2.00 4.03 14.40
C ILE A 93 1.43 2.97 15.36
N LEU A 94 1.32 1.71 14.92
CA LEU A 94 0.74 0.64 15.75
C LEU A 94 1.54 0.37 17.03
N THR A 95 2.87 0.46 16.95
CA THR A 95 3.76 0.35 18.12
C THR A 95 3.55 1.51 19.09
N GLU A 96 3.47 2.73 18.59
CA GLU A 96 3.20 3.91 19.42
C GLU A 96 1.83 3.83 20.10
N ARG A 97 0.79 3.46 19.36
CA ARG A 97 -0.57 3.30 19.87
C ARG A 97 -0.67 2.19 20.92
N GLU A 98 0.05 1.08 20.78
CA GLU A 98 0.11 0.04 21.84
C GLU A 98 0.72 0.60 23.13
N ASN A 99 1.85 1.31 23.03
CA ASN A 99 2.53 1.90 24.18
C ASN A 99 1.66 2.96 24.87
N GLU A 100 0.90 3.76 24.11
CA GLU A 100 -0.06 4.71 24.69
C GLU A 100 -1.12 4.04 25.57
N HIS A 101 -1.59 2.84 25.23
CA HIS A 101 -2.53 2.08 26.07
C HIS A 101 -1.86 1.54 27.33
N ILE A 102 -0.59 1.11 27.25
CA ILE A 102 0.18 0.69 28.43
C ILE A 102 0.35 1.89 29.39
N GLU A 103 0.74 3.04 28.86
CA GLU A 103 0.89 4.29 29.61
C GLU A 103 -0.44 4.81 30.15
N TRP A 104 -1.55 4.59 29.44
CA TRP A 104 -2.89 4.91 29.90
C TRP A 104 -3.22 4.15 31.19
N LEU A 105 -2.93 2.84 31.26
CA LEU A 105 -3.14 2.06 32.50
C LEU A 105 -2.20 2.48 33.62
N ASN A 106 -0.95 2.84 33.30
CA ASN A 106 0.00 3.37 34.29
C ASN A 106 -0.51 4.69 34.89
N ALA A 107 -1.07 5.58 34.07
CA ALA A 107 -1.66 6.83 34.52
C ALA A 107 -2.92 6.60 35.38
N LEU A 108 -3.73 5.59 35.05
CA LEU A 108 -4.92 5.23 35.82
C LEU A 108 -4.52 4.66 37.19
N GLU A 109 -3.51 3.79 37.22
CA GLU A 109 -2.95 3.27 38.47
C GLU A 109 -2.42 4.38 39.38
N ASN A 110 -1.69 5.34 38.81
CA ASN A 110 -1.20 6.50 39.55
C ASN A 110 -2.35 7.34 40.13
N THR A 111 -3.41 7.55 39.34
CA THR A 111 -4.64 8.25 39.76
C THR A 111 -5.31 7.56 40.95
N ILE A 112 -5.38 6.22 40.93
CA ILE A 112 -5.97 5.43 42.01
C ILE A 112 -5.10 5.51 43.27
N LYS A 113 -3.77 5.40 43.15
CA LYS A 113 -2.85 5.40 44.29
C LYS A 113 -2.66 6.76 44.97
N THR A 114 -2.68 7.83 44.20
CA THR A 114 -2.28 9.18 44.68
C THR A 114 -3.43 10.16 44.81
N GLY A 115 -4.58 9.86 44.20
CA GLY A 115 -5.70 10.80 44.10
C GLY A 115 -5.48 11.92 43.08
N ALA A 116 -4.38 11.92 42.32
CA ALA A 116 -4.16 12.88 41.24
C ALA A 116 -5.29 12.85 40.19
N ALA A 117 -5.50 13.95 39.46
CA ALA A 117 -6.50 13.99 38.40
C ALA A 117 -6.08 13.09 37.22
N PHE A 118 -7.03 12.33 36.66
CA PHE A 118 -6.81 11.57 35.43
C PHE A 118 -6.88 12.51 34.21
N THR A 119 -5.82 12.55 33.41
CA THR A 119 -5.67 13.49 32.29
C THR A 119 -5.67 12.85 30.91
N LYS A 120 -5.79 11.51 30.82
CA LYS A 120 -5.85 10.78 29.55
C LYS A 120 -7.28 10.64 29.06
N ALA A 121 -7.45 10.29 27.77
CA ALA A 121 -8.76 10.10 27.15
C ALA A 121 -9.61 9.08 27.94
N MET A 122 -10.85 9.45 28.28
CA MET A 122 -11.76 8.57 29.03
C MET A 122 -12.64 7.71 28.14
N THR A 123 -12.67 7.99 26.83
CA THR A 123 -13.43 7.21 25.85
C THR A 123 -12.52 6.69 24.74
N ALA A 124 -12.87 5.53 24.19
CA ALA A 124 -12.15 4.88 23.10
C ALA A 124 -12.03 5.77 21.85
N ASN A 125 -13.07 6.54 21.52
CA ASN A 125 -13.08 7.37 20.31
C ASN A 125 -12.23 8.64 20.41
N GLU A 126 -11.93 9.08 21.63
CA GLU A 126 -11.13 10.27 21.89
C GLU A 126 -9.62 9.95 21.97
N CYS A 127 -9.24 8.68 22.13
CA CYS A 127 -7.83 8.30 22.15
C CYS A 127 -7.21 8.38 20.74
N SER A 128 -5.89 8.59 20.65
CA SER A 128 -5.19 8.71 19.36
C SER A 128 -5.41 7.51 18.45
N PHE A 129 -5.51 6.30 19.01
CA PHE A 129 -5.80 5.08 18.24
C PHE A 129 -7.22 5.09 17.66
N GLY A 130 -8.24 5.40 18.46
CA GLY A 130 -9.63 5.46 18.00
C GLY A 130 -9.90 6.61 17.02
N GLN A 131 -9.14 7.70 17.09
CA GLN A 131 -9.17 8.75 16.07
C GLN A 131 -8.53 8.27 14.76
N TRP A 132 -7.33 7.69 14.83
CA TRP A 132 -6.61 7.16 13.68
C TRP A 132 -7.41 6.07 12.96
N GLN A 133 -7.97 5.12 13.70
CA GLN A 133 -8.70 3.97 13.17
C GLN A 133 -9.90 4.40 12.29
N ARG A 134 -10.58 5.50 12.64
CA ARG A 134 -11.72 6.02 11.86
C ARG A 134 -11.34 6.60 10.51
N THR A 135 -10.07 6.98 10.35
CA THR A 135 -9.54 7.59 9.13
C THR A 135 -8.69 6.64 8.30
N PHE A 136 -8.35 5.47 8.86
CA PHE A 136 -7.49 4.51 8.19
C PHE A 136 -8.30 3.65 7.22
N GLU A 137 -7.80 3.56 5.99
CA GLU A 137 -8.36 2.71 4.94
C GLU A 137 -7.30 1.70 4.47
N THR A 138 -7.73 0.52 4.06
CA THR A 138 -6.85 -0.52 3.52
C THR A 138 -7.62 -1.44 2.59
N ARG A 139 -6.93 -1.96 1.58
CA ARG A 139 -7.40 -3.03 0.68
C ARG A 139 -7.20 -4.43 1.27
N ASP A 140 -6.37 -4.57 2.30
CA ASP A 140 -6.15 -5.84 2.99
C ASP A 140 -7.33 -6.14 3.91
N GLU A 141 -8.26 -6.97 3.44
CA GLU A 141 -9.44 -7.39 4.20
C GLU A 141 -9.08 -8.09 5.52
N THR A 142 -7.97 -8.85 5.56
CA THR A 142 -7.52 -9.49 6.81
C THR A 142 -7.05 -8.44 7.82
N LEU A 143 -6.32 -7.42 7.36
CA LEU A 143 -5.92 -6.29 8.20
C LEU A 143 -7.15 -5.53 8.72
N LYS A 144 -8.16 -5.32 7.87
CA LYS A 144 -9.41 -4.67 8.24
C LYS A 144 -10.16 -5.42 9.35
N GLU A 145 -10.37 -6.73 9.19
CA GLU A 145 -11.00 -7.58 10.22
C GLU A 145 -10.23 -7.58 11.55
N LEU A 146 -8.89 -7.59 11.48
CA LEU A 146 -8.04 -7.49 12.67
C LEU A 146 -8.23 -6.15 13.39
N LEU A 147 -8.35 -5.04 12.66
CA LEU A 147 -8.59 -3.72 13.24
C LEU A 147 -9.99 -3.63 13.86
N GLU A 148 -11.02 -4.14 13.19
CA GLU A 148 -12.39 -4.20 13.73
C GLU A 148 -12.46 -4.98 15.05
N SER A 149 -11.63 -6.03 15.20
CA SER A 149 -11.54 -6.85 16.40
C SER A 149 -11.06 -6.08 17.66
N PHE A 150 -10.54 -4.86 17.52
CA PHE A 150 -10.19 -4.01 18.67
C PHE A 150 -11.40 -3.39 19.35
N ALA A 151 -12.52 -3.20 18.66
CA ALA A 151 -13.63 -2.37 19.14
C ALA A 151 -14.09 -2.77 20.56
N GLU A 152 -14.49 -4.03 20.74
CA GLU A 152 -14.98 -4.54 22.02
C GLU A 152 -13.94 -4.45 23.17
N PRO A 153 -12.71 -5.00 23.05
CA PRO A 153 -11.74 -4.90 24.15
C PRO A 153 -11.27 -3.45 24.40
N HIS A 154 -11.22 -2.60 23.38
CA HIS A 154 -10.82 -1.19 23.52
C HIS A 154 -11.87 -0.37 24.27
N GLU A 155 -13.16 -0.54 23.95
CA GLU A 155 -14.26 0.07 24.71
C GLU A 155 -14.25 -0.40 26.17
N ASN A 156 -14.10 -1.72 26.39
CA ASN A 156 -14.02 -2.30 27.73
C ASN A 156 -12.85 -1.72 28.55
N LEU A 157 -11.70 -1.49 27.92
CA LEU A 157 -10.54 -0.91 28.60
C LEU A 157 -10.83 0.52 29.07
N HIS A 158 -11.38 1.37 28.20
CA HIS A 158 -11.65 2.77 28.53
C HIS A 158 -12.79 2.92 29.57
N ALA A 159 -13.79 2.02 29.53
CA ALA A 159 -14.86 1.99 30.53
C ALA A 159 -14.33 1.82 31.97
N LEU A 160 -13.21 1.12 32.16
CA LEU A 160 -12.60 0.90 33.48
C LEU A 160 -12.23 2.20 34.19
N ALA A 161 -11.78 3.24 33.48
CA ALA A 161 -11.38 4.48 34.13
C ALA A 161 -12.52 5.09 34.95
N VAL A 162 -13.73 5.09 34.40
CA VAL A 162 -14.91 5.64 35.06
C VAL A 162 -15.24 4.86 36.34
N ASP A 163 -15.22 3.54 36.26
CA ASP A 163 -15.62 2.69 37.38
C ASP A 163 -14.56 2.64 38.50
N LEU A 164 -13.28 2.55 38.14
CA LEU A 164 -12.18 2.47 39.10
C LEU A 164 -11.95 3.81 39.83
N ILE A 165 -12.13 4.94 39.13
CA ILE A 165 -12.08 6.27 39.77
C ILE A 165 -13.23 6.42 40.77
N LYS A 166 -14.45 5.97 40.43
CA LYS A 166 -15.59 5.98 41.36
C LYS A 166 -15.33 5.13 42.61
N LEU A 167 -14.75 3.93 42.46
CA LEU A 167 -14.39 3.06 43.59
C LEU A 167 -13.40 3.74 44.53
N ARG A 168 -12.36 4.39 43.98
CA ARG A 168 -11.43 5.20 44.78
C ARG A 168 -12.16 6.29 45.55
N ASP A 169 -13.09 7.01 44.91
CA ASP A 169 -13.80 8.14 45.53
C ASP A 169 -14.72 7.72 46.68
N VAL A 170 -15.07 6.43 46.78
CA VAL A 170 -15.82 5.85 47.91
C VAL A 170 -14.93 5.02 48.86
N ASP A 171 -13.64 5.34 48.93
CA ASP A 171 -12.63 4.75 49.83
C ASP A 171 -12.37 3.25 49.62
N LYS A 172 -12.67 2.75 48.40
CA LYS A 172 -12.44 1.35 47.98
C LYS A 172 -11.20 1.22 47.09
N GLN A 173 -10.09 1.82 47.52
CA GLN A 173 -8.85 1.88 46.73
C GLN A 173 -8.26 0.49 46.43
N ASP A 174 -8.23 -0.41 47.42
CA ASP A 174 -7.68 -1.76 47.24
C ASP A 174 -8.48 -2.57 46.21
N GLU A 175 -9.81 -2.48 46.25
CA GLU A 175 -10.72 -3.11 45.28
C GLU A 175 -10.47 -2.56 43.86
N ALA A 176 -10.24 -1.24 43.73
CA ALA A 176 -9.92 -0.63 42.44
C ALA A 176 -8.58 -1.11 41.88
N LEU A 177 -7.55 -1.25 42.73
CA LEU A 177 -6.23 -1.75 42.32
C LEU A 177 -6.26 -3.23 41.93
N GLU A 178 -7.04 -4.06 42.63
CA GLU A 178 -7.25 -5.46 42.27
C GLU A 178 -7.93 -5.60 40.90
N GLN A 179 -9.00 -4.83 40.66
CA GLN A 179 -9.68 -4.83 39.36
C GLN A 179 -8.77 -4.33 38.23
N LEU A 180 -7.94 -3.30 38.49
CA LEU A 180 -6.96 -2.83 37.51
C LEU A 180 -5.90 -3.89 37.19
N ALA A 181 -5.38 -4.58 38.20
CA ALA A 181 -4.41 -5.66 38.02
C ALA A 181 -5.00 -6.80 37.18
N GLN A 182 -6.28 -7.15 37.41
CA GLN A 182 -6.98 -8.11 36.59
C GLN A 182 -7.11 -7.64 35.13
N ALA A 183 -7.50 -6.39 34.92
CA ALA A 183 -7.62 -5.80 33.57
C ALA A 183 -6.30 -5.77 32.80
N ARG A 184 -5.16 -5.57 33.49
CA ARG A 184 -3.82 -5.69 32.88
C ARG A 184 -3.57 -7.10 32.33
N LEU A 185 -3.95 -8.13 33.09
CA LEU A 185 -3.72 -9.53 32.73
C LEU A 185 -4.71 -10.07 31.69
N THR A 186 -5.88 -9.44 31.54
CA THR A 186 -6.94 -9.85 30.61
C THR A 186 -7.08 -8.88 29.43
N THR A 187 -7.71 -7.73 29.64
CA THR A 187 -8.12 -6.79 28.57
C THR A 187 -6.91 -6.17 27.87
N LEU A 188 -5.94 -5.64 28.62
CA LEU A 188 -4.72 -5.07 28.01
C LEU A 188 -3.93 -6.16 27.28
N ARG A 189 -3.82 -7.36 27.86
CA ARG A 189 -3.16 -8.50 27.20
C ARG A 189 -3.85 -8.89 25.89
N ARG A 190 -5.18 -8.84 25.83
CA ARG A 190 -5.97 -9.08 24.59
C ARG A 190 -5.67 -8.00 23.56
N ILE A 191 -5.64 -6.72 23.95
CA ILE A 191 -5.31 -5.60 23.06
C ILE A 191 -3.88 -5.70 22.52
N SER A 192 -2.88 -5.97 23.38
CA SER A 192 -1.50 -6.21 22.94
C SER A 192 -1.37 -7.40 21.99
N ALA A 193 -2.12 -8.48 22.23
CA ALA A 193 -2.16 -9.60 21.31
C ALA A 193 -2.75 -9.23 19.94
N LEU A 194 -3.76 -8.36 19.90
CA LEU A 194 -4.30 -7.83 18.65
C LEU A 194 -3.27 -6.94 17.94
N PHE A 195 -2.62 -5.99 18.64
CA PHE A 195 -1.56 -5.16 18.06
C PHE A 195 -0.45 -6.01 17.44
N LYS A 196 -0.02 -7.06 18.16
CA LYS A 196 0.97 -8.01 17.64
C LYS A 196 0.47 -8.67 16.35
N ARG A 197 -0.73 -9.25 16.34
CA ARG A 197 -1.30 -9.90 15.15
C ARG A 197 -1.42 -8.94 13.96
N THR A 198 -1.85 -7.71 14.20
CA THR A 198 -1.94 -6.65 13.17
C THR A 198 -0.57 -6.34 12.58
N ARG A 199 0.46 -6.18 13.42
CA ARG A 199 1.84 -5.96 12.95
C ARG A 199 2.39 -7.17 12.19
N ASP A 200 2.16 -8.37 12.69
CA ASP A 200 2.59 -9.62 12.03
C ASP A 200 1.93 -9.75 10.64
N GLN A 201 0.63 -9.41 10.52
CA GLN A 201 -0.09 -9.38 9.23
C GLN A 201 0.58 -8.42 8.23
N ILE A 202 0.83 -7.17 8.65
CA ILE A 202 1.49 -6.16 7.80
C ILE A 202 2.88 -6.65 7.36
N GLN A 203 3.69 -7.15 8.29
CA GLN A 203 5.04 -7.65 8.01
C GLN A 203 5.02 -8.84 7.05
N SER A 204 4.03 -9.73 7.16
CA SER A 204 3.92 -10.89 6.27
C SER A 204 3.74 -10.51 4.80
N GLY A 205 3.08 -9.37 4.56
CA GLY A 205 2.86 -8.76 3.25
C GLY A 205 3.95 -7.77 2.82
N MET A 206 5.01 -7.56 3.60
CA MET A 206 6.17 -6.75 3.20
C MET A 206 7.11 -7.56 2.30
N ARG A 207 6.69 -7.76 1.06
CA ARG A 207 7.49 -8.43 0.04
C ARG A 207 7.52 -7.56 -1.19
N GLN A 208 8.70 -7.46 -1.80
CA GLN A 208 8.87 -6.73 -3.06
C GLN A 208 9.21 -7.72 -4.15
N VAL A 209 8.91 -7.35 -5.39
CA VAL A 209 9.16 -8.15 -6.58
C VAL A 209 9.94 -7.29 -7.58
N LEU A 210 10.90 -7.92 -8.25
CA LEU A 210 11.57 -7.38 -9.42
C LEU A 210 10.78 -7.73 -10.67
N LEU A 211 10.26 -6.70 -11.33
CA LEU A 211 9.63 -6.78 -12.64
C LEU A 211 10.65 -6.41 -13.71
N PHE A 212 11.18 -7.39 -14.42
CA PHE A 212 12.09 -7.17 -15.55
C PHE A 212 11.30 -6.70 -16.77
N ILE A 213 11.66 -5.54 -17.29
CA ILE A 213 11.02 -4.91 -18.43
C ILE A 213 11.87 -5.07 -19.68
N THR A 214 11.23 -5.35 -20.81
CA THR A 214 11.85 -5.51 -22.13
C THR A 214 11.10 -4.70 -23.19
N THR A 215 11.81 -4.30 -24.25
CA THR A 215 11.22 -3.66 -25.45
C THR A 215 11.24 -4.58 -26.66
N ASP A 216 12.01 -5.67 -26.63
CA ASP A 216 12.21 -6.61 -27.73
C ASP A 216 11.74 -8.04 -27.39
N GLY A 217 11.18 -8.23 -26.20
CA GLY A 217 10.73 -9.52 -25.67
C GLY A 217 11.86 -10.45 -25.23
N LYS A 218 13.11 -9.99 -25.20
CA LYS A 218 14.30 -10.85 -24.98
C LYS A 218 15.29 -10.26 -23.99
N THR A 219 15.63 -8.99 -24.15
CA THR A 219 16.67 -8.32 -23.37
C THR A 219 16.02 -7.46 -22.28
N PRO A 220 16.42 -7.61 -21.01
CA PRO A 220 15.96 -6.72 -19.96
C PRO A 220 16.59 -5.34 -20.13
N ARG A 221 15.77 -4.30 -20.25
CA ARG A 221 16.23 -2.91 -20.27
C ARG A 221 16.56 -2.44 -18.85
N TYR A 222 15.65 -2.72 -17.92
CA TYR A 222 15.79 -2.45 -16.49
C TYR A 222 14.81 -3.35 -15.72
N ALA A 223 14.96 -3.41 -14.40
CA ALA A 223 14.00 -4.04 -13.50
C ALA A 223 13.33 -2.97 -12.63
N LEU A 224 12.02 -3.08 -12.44
CA LEU A 224 11.29 -2.29 -11.46
C LEU A 224 11.17 -3.08 -10.16
N LEU A 225 11.54 -2.45 -9.05
CA LEU A 225 11.16 -2.92 -7.72
C LEU A 225 9.74 -2.40 -7.44
N ILE A 226 8.81 -3.33 -7.26
CA ILE A 226 7.39 -3.07 -7.01
C ILE A 226 6.92 -3.86 -5.78
N ASP A 227 5.91 -3.36 -5.07
CA ASP A 227 5.47 -3.94 -3.80
C ASP A 227 4.34 -4.96 -3.96
N GLU A 228 3.30 -4.65 -4.74
CA GLU A 228 2.10 -5.51 -4.84
C GLU A 228 1.71 -5.74 -6.29
N ILE A 229 1.80 -6.99 -6.75
CA ILE A 229 1.28 -7.38 -8.07
C ILE A 229 -0.22 -7.64 -7.95
N ASN A 230 -0.97 -7.21 -8.95
CA ASN A 230 -2.41 -7.44 -9.02
C ASN A 230 -2.75 -8.61 -9.96
N ASP A 231 -2.91 -8.32 -11.26
CA ASP A 231 -3.27 -9.32 -12.28
C ASP A 231 -2.98 -8.79 -13.69
N VAL A 232 -3.20 -9.61 -14.72
CA VAL A 232 -3.27 -9.19 -16.13
C VAL A 232 -4.70 -8.87 -16.51
N LEU A 233 -5.01 -7.60 -16.66
CA LEU A 233 -6.34 -7.12 -17.00
C LEU A 233 -6.50 -6.93 -18.51
N ASN A 234 -7.71 -7.23 -19.01
CA ASN A 234 -8.07 -6.98 -20.40
C ASN A 234 -8.84 -5.65 -20.52
N TYR A 235 -8.36 -4.76 -21.37
CA TYR A 235 -9.01 -3.50 -21.71
C TYR A 235 -9.21 -3.37 -23.21
N THR A 236 -10.19 -2.56 -23.61
CA THR A 236 -10.39 -2.17 -25.01
C THR A 236 -9.91 -0.74 -25.21
N LEU A 237 -9.76 -0.32 -26.47
CA LEU A 237 -9.36 1.05 -26.79
C LEU A 237 -10.39 2.08 -26.26
N ALA A 238 -11.66 1.71 -26.20
CA ALA A 238 -12.73 2.56 -25.68
C ALA A 238 -12.60 2.84 -24.17
N ASN A 239 -11.87 2.00 -23.44
CA ASN A 239 -11.58 2.23 -22.02
C ASN A 239 -10.42 3.22 -21.82
N PHE A 240 -9.65 3.53 -22.85
CA PHE A 240 -8.43 4.33 -22.74
C PHE A 240 -8.69 5.82 -22.93
N GLN A 241 -8.27 6.61 -21.96
CA GLN A 241 -8.21 8.07 -22.05
C GLN A 241 -6.74 8.49 -22.08
N SER A 242 -6.29 9.14 -23.14
CA SER A 242 -4.88 9.56 -23.27
C SER A 242 -4.57 10.79 -22.43
N SER A 243 -3.41 10.80 -21.77
CA SER A 243 -2.91 11.98 -21.05
C SER A 243 -2.66 13.19 -21.97
N ARG A 244 -2.55 12.97 -23.27
CA ARG A 244 -2.32 14.00 -24.31
C ARG A 244 -3.61 14.62 -24.85
N SER A 245 -4.78 14.19 -24.40
CA SER A 245 -6.07 14.71 -24.85
C SER A 245 -7.00 15.07 -23.69
N GLY A 246 -8.07 15.81 -24.00
CA GLY A 246 -9.08 16.20 -23.02
C GLY A 246 -8.54 17.06 -21.88
N GLY A 247 -9.14 16.92 -20.69
CA GLY A 247 -8.75 17.68 -19.50
C GLY A 247 -7.35 17.33 -18.94
N MET A 248 -6.85 16.12 -19.20
CA MET A 248 -5.52 15.70 -18.73
C MET A 248 -4.38 16.46 -19.45
N ALA A 249 -4.61 16.84 -20.71
CA ALA A 249 -3.63 17.61 -21.48
C ALA A 249 -3.35 19.01 -20.91
N LEU A 250 -4.22 19.52 -20.03
CA LEU A 250 -4.05 20.83 -19.38
C LEU A 250 -2.87 20.85 -18.40
N ILE A 251 -2.47 19.69 -17.87
CA ILE A 251 -1.35 19.55 -16.95
C ILE A 251 -0.27 18.73 -17.64
N SER A 252 0.67 19.41 -18.31
CA SER A 252 1.74 18.78 -19.09
C SER A 252 2.61 17.80 -18.29
N LYS A 253 2.69 17.96 -16.97
CA LYS A 253 3.39 17.04 -16.07
C LYS A 253 2.79 15.63 -16.06
N ILE A 254 1.51 15.46 -16.39
CA ILE A 254 0.85 14.15 -16.42
C ILE A 254 1.43 13.27 -17.53
N ASP A 255 1.68 13.82 -18.73
CA ASP A 255 2.27 13.08 -19.84
C ASP A 255 3.69 12.59 -19.54
N HIS A 256 4.40 13.20 -18.59
CA HIS A 256 5.73 12.74 -18.18
C HIS A 256 5.71 11.51 -17.28
N VAL A 257 4.55 11.15 -16.72
CA VAL A 257 4.42 10.04 -15.77
C VAL A 257 3.58 8.91 -16.37
N ILE A 258 2.50 9.25 -17.09
CA ILE A 258 1.56 8.28 -17.66
C ILE A 258 1.17 8.63 -19.11
N ASP A 259 0.91 7.60 -19.91
CA ASP A 259 0.39 7.72 -21.28
C ASP A 259 -1.13 7.93 -21.29
N GLY A 260 -1.80 7.48 -20.24
CA GLY A 260 -3.23 7.62 -20.09
C GLY A 260 -3.77 6.77 -18.96
N ILE A 261 -5.10 6.69 -18.92
CA ILE A 261 -5.85 5.99 -17.90
C ILE A 261 -6.80 5.02 -18.58
N TYR A 262 -6.77 3.76 -18.17
CA TYR A 262 -7.82 2.81 -18.49
C TYR A 262 -8.89 2.86 -17.40
N ALA A 263 -10.08 3.35 -17.75
CA ALA A 263 -11.20 3.51 -16.82
C ALA A 263 -12.35 2.57 -17.17
N ARG A 264 -12.98 1.99 -16.14
CA ARG A 264 -14.22 1.22 -16.26
C ARG A 264 -15.14 1.55 -15.09
N PRO A 265 -16.47 1.48 -15.26
CA PRO A 265 -17.41 1.63 -14.16
C PRO A 265 -17.09 0.63 -13.04
N ASP A 266 -17.15 1.09 -11.79
CA ASP A 266 -17.07 0.28 -10.57
C ASP A 266 -15.77 -0.52 -10.38
N THR A 267 -14.69 -0.19 -11.09
CA THR A 267 -13.35 -0.77 -10.86
C THR A 267 -12.30 0.33 -10.71
N PRO A 268 -11.22 0.11 -9.95
CA PRO A 268 -10.13 1.09 -9.88
C PRO A 268 -9.57 1.40 -11.28
N ASP A 269 -9.28 2.68 -11.50
CA ASP A 269 -8.65 3.15 -12.73
C ASP A 269 -7.21 2.62 -12.82
N CYS A 270 -6.80 2.18 -14.02
CA CYS A 270 -5.42 1.76 -14.27
C CYS A 270 -4.64 2.89 -14.93
N LEU A 271 -3.65 3.41 -14.19
CA LEU A 271 -2.70 4.40 -14.65
C LEU A 271 -1.68 3.73 -15.58
N PHE A 272 -1.87 3.88 -16.88
CA PHE A 272 -1.04 3.24 -17.90
C PHE A 272 0.23 4.06 -18.13
N PHE A 273 1.39 3.51 -17.77
CA PHE A 273 2.66 4.19 -17.90
C PHE A 273 3.48 3.69 -19.09
N ASP A 274 4.26 4.59 -19.69
CA ASP A 274 5.24 4.26 -20.73
C ASP A 274 6.59 3.94 -20.09
N MET A 275 7.11 2.75 -20.36
CA MET A 275 8.43 2.33 -19.90
C MET A 275 9.56 3.24 -20.40
N ASN A 276 9.37 3.92 -21.52
CA ASN A 276 10.37 4.85 -22.06
C ASN A 276 10.46 6.13 -21.23
N LYS A 277 9.40 6.49 -20.51
CA LYS A 277 9.34 7.73 -19.71
C LYS A 277 9.86 7.57 -18.29
N LEU A 278 9.96 6.34 -17.80
CA LEU A 278 10.50 6.05 -16.46
C LEU A 278 12.01 6.22 -16.37
N THR A 279 12.72 6.22 -17.49
CA THR A 279 14.18 6.33 -17.50
C THR A 279 14.61 7.63 -18.15
N ASP A 280 15.36 8.47 -17.41
CA ASP A 280 16.12 9.58 -18.03
C ASP A 280 17.32 9.08 -18.85
N ILE A 281 17.46 7.76 -18.99
CA ILE A 281 18.55 7.09 -19.72
C ILE A 281 18.68 7.67 -21.12
N ASP A 282 17.59 7.95 -21.82
CA ASP A 282 17.64 8.49 -23.18
C ASP A 282 18.12 9.96 -23.19
N ALA A 283 17.75 10.75 -22.19
CA ALA A 283 18.23 12.13 -22.01
C ALA A 283 19.69 12.21 -21.53
N LEU A 284 20.14 11.21 -20.74
CA LEU A 284 21.53 11.07 -20.29
C LEU A 284 22.44 10.54 -21.41
N MET A 285 21.98 9.58 -22.21
CA MET A 285 22.71 9.04 -23.37
C MET A 285 22.91 10.10 -24.47
N GLN A 286 21.95 11.01 -24.66
CA GLN A 286 22.09 12.15 -25.58
C GLN A 286 23.12 13.19 -25.12
N LYS A 287 23.46 13.27 -23.83
CA LYS A 287 24.53 14.16 -23.33
C LYS A 287 25.93 13.55 -23.43
N VAL A 288 26.02 12.25 -23.71
CA VAL A 288 27.28 11.48 -23.78
C VAL A 288 27.62 11.09 -25.23
N SER A 289 26.71 11.32 -26.19
CA SER A 289 26.94 11.19 -27.64
C SER A 289 27.26 12.54 -28.28
#